data_AF-A0A2V0Q842-F1
#
_entry.id   AF-A0A2V0Q842-F1
#
_cell.length_a   1.000
_cell.length_b   1.000
_cell.length_c   1.000
_cell.angle_alpha   90.00
_cell.angle_beta   90.00
_cell.angle_gamma   90.00
#
_symmetry.space_group_name_H-M   'P 1'
#
loop_
_entity.id
_entity.type
_entity.pdbx_description
1 polymer ?
#
loop_
_entity_poly.entity_id
_entity_poly.type
_entity_poly.pdbx_seq_one_letter_code
_entity_poly.pdbx_strand_id
1 'polypeptide(L)'
;MRLRAALEDAGIDAGADGGRAIEETRERYRLAAKATNDTIWDWDFAANHVLWNDALEEAYGHPLATLDTSGDWWIAQIHPDDRARVYDSIHAVIDGDGME
;
A
#
# COMPACT_ATOMS: atom_id res chain seq x y z
N MET A 1 14.35 -46.77 33.54
CA MET A 1 13.21 -45.85 33.73
C MET A 1 13.77 -44.43 33.68
N ARG A 2 13.32 -43.64 32.68
CA ARG A 2 13.30 -42.16 32.49
C ARG A 2 14.30 -41.33 33.33
N LEU A 3 15.15 -40.48 32.75
CA LEU A 3 14.78 -39.27 32.00
C LEU A 3 15.77 -39.00 30.84
N ARG A 4 15.23 -38.99 29.63
CA ARG A 4 15.79 -38.34 28.44
C ARG A 4 14.94 -37.08 28.21
N ALA A 5 15.55 -36.02 27.70
CA ALA A 5 14.92 -34.78 27.25
C ALA A 5 14.47 -33.80 28.35
N ALA A 6 15.33 -32.83 28.65
CA ALA A 6 14.94 -31.55 29.24
C ALA A 6 15.72 -30.37 28.63
N LEU A 7 16.21 -30.52 27.39
CA LEU A 7 17.05 -29.49 26.73
C LEU A 7 16.66 -29.21 25.27
N GLU A 8 15.42 -29.49 24.85
CA GLU A 8 14.99 -29.24 23.45
C GLU A 8 13.90 -28.16 23.30
N ASP A 9 13.42 -27.51 24.37
CA ASP A 9 12.22 -26.65 24.30
C ASP A 9 12.47 -25.14 24.10
N ALA A 10 13.71 -24.69 23.89
CA ALA A 10 14.01 -23.24 23.79
C ALA A 10 14.75 -22.85 22.51
N GLY A 11 14.46 -23.51 21.40
CA GLY A 11 14.95 -23.11 20.09
C GLY A 11 13.88 -23.29 19.03
N ILE A 12 13.69 -22.27 18.19
CA ILE A 12 12.81 -22.20 17.02
C ILE A 12 11.37 -21.74 17.33
N ASP A 13 11.11 -20.42 17.35
CA ASP A 13 9.93 -19.85 16.64
C ASP A 13 9.91 -18.31 16.49
N ALA A 14 10.87 -17.55 17.03
CA ALA A 14 10.81 -16.07 16.96
C ALA A 14 10.75 -15.49 15.52
N GLY A 15 11.14 -16.25 14.49
CA GLY A 15 11.04 -15.84 13.08
C GLY A 15 9.73 -16.24 12.39
N ALA A 16 9.07 -17.33 12.82
CA ALA A 16 7.88 -17.84 12.18
C ALA A 16 6.60 -17.18 12.71
N ASP A 17 6.55 -16.84 14.01
CA ASP A 17 5.49 -16.01 14.58
C ASP A 17 5.47 -14.60 13.98
N GLY A 18 6.64 -13.99 13.74
CA GLY A 18 6.73 -12.66 13.11
C GLY A 18 6.23 -12.64 11.68
N GLY A 19 6.58 -13.66 10.87
CA GLY A 19 6.09 -13.80 9.50
C GLY A 19 4.57 -14.06 9.43
N ARG A 20 4.04 -14.90 10.31
CA ARG A 20 2.60 -15.16 10.41
C ARG A 20 1.81 -13.90 10.78
N ALA A 21 2.29 -13.13 11.75
CA ALA A 21 1.63 -11.88 12.15
C ALA A 21 1.57 -10.83 11.03
N ILE A 22 2.61 -10.75 10.20
CA ILE A 22 2.65 -9.87 9.02
C ILE A 22 1.63 -10.33 7.97
N GLU A 23 1.58 -11.63 7.68
CA GLU A 23 0.63 -12.19 6.69
C GLU A 23 -0.82 -12.01 7.13
N GLU A 24 -1.15 -12.30 8.40
CA GLU A 24 -2.50 -12.11 8.94
C GLU A 24 -2.93 -10.64 8.91
N THR A 25 -2.00 -9.73 9.17
CA THR A 25 -2.24 -8.29 9.10
C THR A 25 -2.47 -7.86 7.65
N ARG A 26 -1.64 -8.34 6.71
CA ARG A 26 -1.77 -8.06 5.28
C ARG A 26 -3.10 -8.56 4.72
N GLU A 27 -3.51 -9.77 5.06
CA GLU A 27 -4.79 -10.33 4.60
C GLU A 27 -5.97 -9.56 5.17
N ARG A 28 -5.92 -9.16 6.44
CA ARG A 28 -6.97 -8.35 7.05
C ARG A 28 -7.08 -6.97 6.40
N TYR A 29 -5.96 -6.32 6.09
CA TYR A 29 -5.95 -5.06 5.33
C TYR A 29 -6.53 -5.24 3.93
N ARG A 30 -6.15 -6.32 3.23
CA ARG A 30 -6.68 -6.62 1.90
C ARG A 30 -8.20 -6.80 1.92
N LEU A 31 -8.73 -7.53 2.91
CA LEU A 31 -10.17 -7.74 3.08
C LEU A 31 -10.91 -6.45 3.46
N ALA A 32 -10.32 -5.62 4.33
CA ALA A 32 -10.91 -4.34 4.71
C ALA A 32 -10.99 -3.37 3.51
N ALA A 33 -9.90 -3.24 2.74
CA ALA A 33 -9.88 -2.42 1.53
C ALA A 33 -10.87 -2.93 0.46
N LYS A 34 -11.00 -4.26 0.32
CA LYS A 34 -12.00 -4.85 -0.58
C LYS A 34 -13.44 -4.58 -0.13
N ALA A 35 -13.70 -4.57 1.17
CA ALA A 35 -15.03 -4.35 1.71
C ALA A 35 -15.53 -2.91 1.53
N THR A 36 -14.62 -1.92 1.55
CA THR A 36 -14.99 -0.51 1.34
C THR A 36 -14.96 -0.08 -0.13
N ASN A 37 -14.39 -0.91 -1.02
CA ASN A 37 -14.16 -0.60 -2.42
C ASN A 37 -13.34 0.69 -2.63
N ASP A 38 -12.56 1.07 -1.62
CA ASP A 38 -11.70 2.24 -1.68
C ASP A 38 -10.48 1.94 -2.53
N THR A 39 -10.25 2.81 -3.52
CA THR A 39 -9.01 2.76 -4.28
C THR A 39 -7.89 3.38 -3.46
N ILE A 40 -6.91 2.55 -3.12
CA ILE A 40 -5.71 2.93 -2.39
C ILE A 40 -4.59 3.02 -3.41
N TRP A 41 -3.83 4.11 -3.32
CA TRP A 41 -2.66 4.34 -4.15
C TRP A 41 -1.48 4.80 -3.30
N ASP A 42 -0.28 4.46 -3.75
CA ASP A 42 0.99 4.88 -3.17
C ASP A 42 1.86 5.42 -4.32
N TRP A 43 2.40 6.62 -4.17
CA TRP A 43 3.21 7.26 -5.21
C TRP A 43 4.68 7.35 -4.78
N ASP A 44 5.53 6.59 -5.47
CA ASP A 44 6.98 6.77 -5.45
C ASP A 44 7.37 7.95 -6.35
N PHE A 45 7.64 9.10 -5.73
CA PHE A 45 8.05 10.33 -6.42
C PHE A 45 9.43 10.21 -7.08
N ALA A 46 10.34 9.38 -6.55
CA ALA A 46 11.67 9.22 -7.12
C ALA A 46 11.62 8.41 -8.43
N ALA A 47 10.77 7.38 -8.47
CA ALA A 47 10.55 6.57 -9.67
C ALA A 47 9.44 7.11 -10.60
N ASN A 48 8.69 8.13 -10.16
CA ASN A 48 7.43 8.58 -10.76
C ASN A 48 6.46 7.41 -11.03
N HIS A 49 6.25 6.56 -10.02
CA HIS A 49 5.43 5.35 -10.15
C HIS A 49 4.36 5.30 -9.06
N VAL A 50 3.12 5.07 -9.47
CA VAL A 50 1.93 4.96 -8.63
C VAL A 50 1.49 3.50 -8.58
N LEU A 51 1.58 2.91 -7.40
CA LEU A 51 1.08 1.58 -7.08
C LEU A 51 -0.39 1.67 -6.72
N TRP A 52 -1.20 0.77 -7.27
CA TRP A 52 -2.64 0.72 -7.05
C TRP A 52 -3.05 -0.62 -6.45
N ASN A 53 -4.10 -0.62 -5.63
CA ASN A 53 -4.78 -1.85 -5.24
C ASN A 53 -5.77 -2.33 -6.32
N ASP A 54 -6.17 -3.60 -6.21
CA ASP A 54 -7.12 -4.24 -7.14
C ASP A 54 -8.48 -3.53 -7.23
N ALA A 55 -8.84 -2.72 -6.21
CA ALA A 55 -10.08 -1.97 -6.18
C ALA A 55 -10.19 -0.91 -7.29
N LEU A 56 -9.07 -0.44 -7.87
CA LEU A 56 -9.13 0.49 -9.00
C LEU A 56 -9.89 -0.12 -10.19
N GLU A 57 -9.59 -1.38 -10.51
CA GLU A 57 -10.21 -2.07 -11.64
C GLU A 57 -11.68 -2.36 -11.35
N GLU A 58 -11.99 -2.83 -10.13
CA GLU A 58 -13.36 -3.15 -9.69
C GLU A 58 -14.25 -1.89 -9.61
N ALA A 59 -13.72 -0.76 -9.15
CA ALA A 59 -14.49 0.47 -8.93
C ALA A 59 -14.56 1.39 -10.15
N TYR A 60 -13.48 1.50 -10.93
CA TYR A 60 -13.34 2.50 -12.00
C TYR A 60 -13.11 1.89 -13.39
N GLY A 61 -12.97 0.57 -13.50
CA GLY A 61 -12.87 -0.13 -14.79
C GLY A 61 -11.54 0.08 -15.52
N HIS A 62 -10.51 0.56 -14.82
CA HIS A 62 -9.16 0.72 -15.36
C HIS A 62 -8.37 -0.59 -15.19
N PRO A 63 -8.02 -1.30 -16.28
CA PRO A 63 -7.27 -2.55 -16.16
C PRO A 63 -5.85 -2.25 -15.70
N LEU A 64 -5.44 -2.81 -14.55
CA LEU A 64 -4.12 -2.57 -13.97
C LEU A 64 -2.99 -2.99 -14.92
N ALA A 65 -3.23 -4.03 -15.72
CA ALA A 65 -2.25 -4.57 -16.67
C ALA A 65 -1.88 -3.60 -17.80
N THR A 66 -2.74 -2.62 -18.10
CA THR A 66 -2.54 -1.65 -19.20
C THR A 66 -2.48 -0.21 -18.69
N LEU A 67 -2.53 -0.03 -17.37
CA LEU A 67 -2.58 1.28 -16.75
C LEU A 67 -1.23 1.98 -16.90
N ASP A 68 -1.28 3.25 -17.28
CA ASP A 68 -0.14 4.12 -17.08
C ASP A 68 -0.03 4.41 -15.57
N THR A 69 1.05 3.91 -14.97
CA THR A 69 1.31 4.01 -13.53
C THR A 69 2.12 5.24 -13.19
N SER A 70 2.18 6.25 -14.06
CA SER A 70 2.82 7.53 -13.76
C SER A 70 1.96 8.44 -12.88
N GLY A 71 2.60 9.35 -12.17
CA GLY A 71 1.90 10.44 -11.47
C GLY A 71 1.14 11.37 -12.41
N ASP A 72 1.64 11.57 -13.63
CA ASP A 72 0.96 12.38 -14.66
C ASP A 72 -0.41 11.80 -15.04
N TRP A 73 -0.48 10.48 -15.21
CA TRP A 73 -1.75 9.80 -15.46
C TRP A 73 -2.72 9.96 -14.29
N TRP A 74 -2.22 9.85 -13.05
CA TRP A 74 -3.00 10.05 -11.83
C TRP A 74 -3.59 11.47 -11.77
N ILE A 75 -2.76 12.51 -11.98
CA ILE A 75 -3.22 13.91 -12.02
C ILE A 75 -4.27 14.11 -13.12
N ALA A 76 -4.14 13.43 -14.26
CA ALA A 76 -5.11 13.51 -15.35
C ALA A 76 -6.49 12.94 -14.98
N GLN A 77 -6.59 12.04 -13.99
CA GLN A 77 -7.87 11.54 -13.48
C GLN A 77 -8.58 12.53 -12.55
N ILE A 78 -7.87 13.55 -12.05
CA ILE A 78 -8.46 14.60 -11.21
C ILE A 78 -9.23 15.60 -12.10
N HIS A 79 -10.34 16.12 -11.57
CA HIS A 79 -11.12 17.16 -12.23
C HIS A 79 -10.21 18.34 -12.64
N PRO A 80 -10.30 18.87 -13.88
CA PRO A 80 -9.36 19.86 -14.41
C PRO A 80 -9.22 21.11 -13.52
N ASP A 81 -10.31 21.56 -12.90
CA ASP A 81 -10.31 22.73 -12.02
C ASP A 81 -9.55 22.51 -10.71
N ASP A 82 -9.36 21.24 -10.31
CA ASP A 82 -8.68 20.86 -9.06
C ASP A 82 -7.22 20.45 -9.27
N ARG A 83 -6.80 20.16 -10.52
CA ARG A 83 -5.47 19.59 -10.80
C ARG A 83 -4.33 20.45 -10.27
N ALA A 84 -4.35 21.74 -10.55
CA ALA A 84 -3.30 22.67 -10.11
C ALA A 84 -3.22 22.71 -8.57
N ARG A 85 -4.37 22.86 -7.90
CA ARG A 85 -4.45 22.89 -6.44
C ARG A 85 -3.90 21.61 -5.80
N VAL A 86 -4.25 20.44 -6.34
CA VAL A 86 -3.77 19.16 -5.80
C VAL A 86 -2.28 18.97 -6.08
N TYR A 87 -1.83 19.27 -7.29
CA TYR A 87 -0.42 19.18 -7.65
C TYR A 87 0.45 20.04 -6.73
N ASP A 88 0.09 21.32 -6.54
CA ASP A 88 0.82 22.25 -5.69
C ASP A 88 0.81 21.78 -4.22
N SER A 89 -0.35 21.31 -3.72
CA SER A 89 -0.46 20.79 -2.35
C SER A 89 0.43 19.58 -2.09
N ILE A 90 0.60 18.70 -3.08
CA ILE A 90 1.47 17.54 -2.96
C ILE A 90 2.93 17.99 -2.93
N HIS A 91 3.33 18.89 -3.84
CA HIS A 91 4.71 19.39 -3.91
C HIS A 91 5.10 20.18 -2.66
N ALA A 92 4.21 21.03 -2.12
CA ALA A 92 4.47 21.75 -0.87
C ALA A 92 4.79 20.79 0.29
N VAL A 93 4.08 19.67 0.42
CA VAL A 93 4.34 18.69 1.48
C VAL A 93 5.68 17.97 1.28
N ILE A 94 6.05 17.69 0.03
CA ILE A 94 7.31 17.01 -0.32
C ILE A 94 8.51 17.93 -0.13
N ASP A 95 8.40 19.18 -0.57
CA ASP A 95 9.46 20.19 -0.49
C ASP A 95 9.64 20.74 0.94
N GLY A 96 8.70 20.42 1.84
CA GLY A 96 8.73 20.80 3.24
C GLY A 96 8.05 22.12 3.56
N ASP A 97 7.43 22.77 2.57
CA ASP A 97 6.65 24.01 2.68
C ASP A 97 5.20 23.79 3.16
N GLY A 98 4.78 22.54 3.38
CA GLY A 98 3.42 22.16 3.78
C GLY A 98 3.01 22.46 5.23
N MET A 99 3.79 23.24 5.98
CA MET A 99 3.48 23.67 7.34
C MET A 99 3.66 25.18 7.50
N GLU A 100 2.59 25.93 7.26
CA GLU A 100 2.29 27.21 7.93
C GLU A 100 0.80 27.34 8.23
#